data_AF-A0A2X2JL96-F1
#
_entry.id   AF-A0A2X2JL96-F1
#
_cell.length_a   1.000
_cell.length_b   1.000
_cell.length_c   1.000
_cell.angle_alpha   90.00
_cell.angle_beta   90.00
_cell.angle_gamma   90.00
#
_symmetry.space_group_name_H-M   'P 1'
#
loop_
_entity.id
_entity.type
_entity.pdbx_description
1 polymer ?
#
loop_
_entity_poly.entity_id
_entity_poly.type
_entity_poly.pdbx_seq_one_letter_code
_entity_poly.pdbx_strand_id
1 'polypeptide(L)'
;MVQAQKVMTALLEMNHSLNELGHAGLFIRLWDYDVITQANLGRQRFAESEVGLYKSVAIINRINRFSGTNWKAVARKFEKDNNGKFPDNVGASIYISCVDSVKARFEIADILSELGNGRAYSNRPRYWLDFGNSKHTGQVLLSTIGKIRQPNSEKYETVASLPWLRMNLANCLNSPKWMTIHRVVPLPKPWKSRTCLSIPHWCRWVVRCYGACSVTV
;
A
#
# COMPACT_ATOMS: atom_id res chain seq x y z
N MET A 1 2.06 15.04 8.83
CA MET A 1 1.04 13.98 9.03
C MET A 1 0.81 13.28 7.71
N VAL A 2 1.40 12.10 7.51
CA VAL A 2 0.99 11.21 6.42
C VAL A 2 -0.36 10.64 6.82
N GLN A 3 -1.38 10.98 6.05
CA GLN A 3 -2.74 10.47 6.24
C GLN A 3 -3.02 9.49 5.12
N ALA A 4 -3.86 8.48 5.40
CA ALA A 4 -4.32 7.53 4.40
C ALA A 4 -4.78 8.23 3.11
N GLN A 5 -5.43 9.40 3.23
CA GLN A 5 -5.86 10.23 2.09
C GLN A 5 -4.74 10.54 1.08
N LYS A 6 -3.53 10.90 1.54
CA LYS A 6 -2.42 11.24 0.62
C LYS A 6 -1.91 10.01 -0.12
N VAL A 7 -1.84 8.89 0.58
CA VAL A 7 -1.46 7.60 0.00
C VAL A 7 -2.49 7.16 -1.04
N MET A 8 -3.78 7.33 -0.75
CA MET A 8 -4.87 7.04 -1.69
C MET A 8 -4.82 7.89 -2.95
N THR A 9 -4.48 9.18 -2.85
CA THR A 9 -4.27 10.04 -4.04
C THR A 9 -3.10 9.54 -4.88
N ALA A 10 -1.95 9.22 -4.28
CA ALA A 10 -0.81 8.67 -5.02
C ALA A 10 -1.12 7.32 -5.68
N LEU A 11 -1.89 6.45 -4.99
CA LEU A 11 -2.36 5.19 -5.55
C LEU A 11 -3.30 5.40 -6.74
N LEU A 12 -4.12 6.44 -6.71
CA LEU A 12 -4.98 6.80 -7.82
C LEU A 12 -4.19 7.29 -9.04
N GLU A 13 -3.18 8.12 -8.84
CA GLU A 13 -2.28 8.59 -9.90
C GLU A 13 -1.49 7.43 -10.52
N MET A 14 -0.99 6.51 -9.68
CA MET A 14 -0.35 5.28 -10.14
C MET A 14 -1.32 4.39 -10.91
N ASN A 15 -2.56 4.23 -10.44
CA ASN A 15 -3.59 3.48 -11.14
C ASN A 15 -3.88 4.06 -12.54
N HIS A 16 -4.02 5.37 -12.64
CA HIS A 16 -4.22 6.03 -13.93
C HIS A 16 -3.03 5.74 -14.87
N SER A 17 -1.81 5.90 -14.39
CA SER A 17 -0.60 5.63 -15.18
C SER A 17 -0.52 4.16 -15.66
N LEU A 18 -0.90 3.22 -14.79
CA LEU A 18 -0.95 1.79 -15.15
C LEU A 18 -1.98 1.53 -16.26
N ASN A 19 -3.16 2.15 -16.17
CA ASN A 19 -4.20 1.99 -17.17
C ASN A 19 -3.78 2.56 -18.53
N GLU A 20 -3.17 3.75 -18.57
CA GLU A 20 -2.66 4.37 -19.81
C GLU A 20 -1.57 3.52 -20.49
N LEU A 21 -0.80 2.76 -19.70
CA LEU A 21 0.20 1.81 -20.20
C LEU A 21 -0.40 0.46 -20.63
N GLY A 22 -1.73 0.29 -20.59
CA GLY A 22 -2.42 -0.95 -20.96
C GLY A 22 -2.39 -2.06 -19.90
N HIS A 23 -2.08 -1.72 -18.64
CA HIS A 23 -2.19 -2.66 -17.52
C HIS A 23 -3.60 -2.62 -16.89
N ALA A 24 -3.96 -3.65 -16.13
CA ALA A 24 -5.28 -3.79 -15.50
C ALA A 24 -5.55 -2.78 -14.34
N GLY A 25 -4.60 -1.91 -14.01
CA GLY A 25 -4.69 -0.98 -12.88
C GLY A 25 -4.60 -1.66 -11.51
N LEU A 26 -5.06 -0.94 -10.50
CA LEU A 26 -5.11 -1.34 -9.10
C LEU A 26 -6.56 -1.55 -8.67
N PHE A 27 -6.78 -2.56 -7.82
CA PHE A 27 -8.02 -2.74 -7.08
C PHE A 27 -7.74 -2.56 -5.60
N ILE A 28 -8.36 -1.56 -4.98
CA ILE A 28 -8.04 -1.16 -3.61
C ILE A 28 -9.23 -1.36 -2.68
N ARG A 29 -8.92 -1.85 -1.48
CA ARG A 29 -9.85 -1.91 -0.36
C ARG A 29 -9.31 -1.08 0.79
N LEU A 30 -10.02 -0.03 1.18
CA LEU A 30 -9.64 0.87 2.27
C LEU A 30 -10.40 0.51 3.54
N TRP A 31 -9.65 0.20 4.60
CA TRP A 31 -10.19 -0.09 5.93
C TRP A 31 -9.98 1.11 6.84
N ASP A 32 -11.08 1.69 7.33
CA ASP A 32 -11.05 2.76 8.33
C ASP A 32 -12.44 2.83 8.98
N TYR A 33 -12.50 2.71 10.30
CA TYR A 33 -13.73 2.73 11.08
C TYR A 33 -14.06 4.10 11.66
N ASP A 34 -13.15 5.08 11.53
CA ASP A 34 -13.36 6.40 12.10
C ASP A 34 -14.43 7.16 11.32
N VAL A 35 -15.26 7.88 12.07
CA VAL A 35 -16.23 8.82 11.51
C VAL A 35 -15.58 10.18 11.33
N ILE A 36 -15.93 10.88 10.25
CA ILE A 36 -15.51 12.24 9.99
C ILE A 36 -16.24 13.19 10.95
N THR A 37 -15.46 13.97 11.68
CA THR A 37 -15.93 15.02 12.59
C THR A 37 -15.47 16.40 12.12
N GLN A 38 -16.03 17.46 12.69
CA GLN A 38 -15.64 18.84 12.39
C GLN A 38 -14.14 19.09 12.58
N ALA A 39 -13.52 18.46 13.57
CA ALA A 39 -12.07 18.57 13.82
C ALA A 39 -11.21 18.02 12.68
N ASN A 40 -11.75 17.15 11.82
CA ASN A 40 -11.02 16.57 10.70
C ASN A 40 -10.92 17.54 9.51
N LEU A 41 -11.87 18.46 9.31
CA LEU A 41 -11.93 19.35 8.15
C LEU A 41 -10.67 20.24 8.01
N GLY A 42 -10.12 20.71 9.12
CA GLY A 42 -8.94 21.60 9.11
C GLY A 42 -7.60 20.88 8.91
N ARG A 43 -7.53 19.57 9.14
CA ARG A 43 -6.26 18.80 9.07
C ARG A 43 -6.26 17.76 7.97
N GLN A 44 -7.43 17.28 7.57
CA GLN A 44 -7.64 16.21 6.61
C GLN A 44 -8.54 16.77 5.50
N ARG A 45 -8.36 16.34 4.25
CA ARG A 45 -9.07 16.92 3.08
C ARG A 45 -10.51 16.39 2.94
N PHE A 46 -11.31 16.51 3.99
CA PHE A 46 -12.73 16.21 3.98
C PHE A 46 -13.56 17.47 3.72
N ALA A 47 -14.70 17.30 3.06
CA ALA A 47 -15.69 18.33 2.85
C ALA A 47 -16.68 18.35 4.03
N GLU A 48 -17.32 19.51 4.26
CA GLU A 48 -18.32 19.66 5.32
C GLU A 48 -19.50 18.70 5.13
N SER A 49 -19.91 18.46 3.88
CA SER A 49 -20.97 17.51 3.53
C SER A 49 -20.63 16.04 3.83
N GLU A 50 -19.37 15.73 4.18
CA GLU A 50 -18.94 14.38 4.52
C GLU A 50 -18.89 14.13 6.04
N VAL A 51 -19.16 15.15 6.86
CA VAL A 51 -19.23 15.00 8.32
C VAL A 51 -20.32 13.99 8.68
N GLY A 52 -20.02 13.07 9.59
CA GLY A 52 -20.89 11.95 9.97
C GLY A 52 -20.73 10.70 9.09
N LEU A 53 -20.03 10.78 7.97
CA LEU A 53 -19.66 9.59 7.19
C LEU A 53 -18.40 8.93 7.73
N TYR A 54 -18.26 7.62 7.50
CA TYR A 54 -16.98 6.94 7.72
C TYR A 54 -15.92 7.48 6.76
N LYS A 55 -14.70 7.70 7.28
CA LYS A 55 -13.56 8.18 6.48
C LYS A 55 -13.33 7.30 5.26
N SER A 56 -13.28 5.98 5.44
CA SER A 56 -13.09 5.02 4.35
C SER A 56 -14.12 5.19 3.22
N VAL A 57 -15.40 5.34 3.59
CA VAL A 57 -16.52 5.50 2.66
C VAL A 57 -16.42 6.82 1.89
N ALA A 58 -16.18 7.93 2.57
CA ALA A 58 -16.05 9.24 1.92
C ALA A 58 -14.89 9.25 0.90
N ILE A 59 -13.72 8.72 1.30
CA ILE A 59 -12.52 8.68 0.44
C ILE A 59 -12.78 7.83 -0.81
N ILE A 60 -13.28 6.60 -0.63
CA ILE A 60 -13.51 5.68 -1.76
C ILE A 60 -14.61 6.20 -2.68
N ASN A 61 -15.72 6.74 -2.14
CA ASN A 61 -16.78 7.31 -2.97
C ASN A 61 -16.27 8.46 -3.83
N ARG A 62 -15.40 9.32 -3.27
CA ARG A 62 -14.77 10.41 -4.02
C ARG A 62 -13.87 9.87 -5.14
N ILE A 63 -13.03 8.89 -4.84
CA ILE A 63 -12.12 8.30 -5.83
C ILE A 63 -12.89 7.60 -6.95
N ASN A 64 -13.87 6.77 -6.60
CA ASN A 64 -14.71 6.07 -7.57
C ASN A 64 -15.45 7.07 -8.47
N ARG A 65 -15.99 8.15 -7.90
CA ARG A 65 -16.65 9.22 -8.67
C ARG A 65 -15.70 9.97 -9.59
N PHE A 66 -14.49 10.26 -9.13
CA PHE A 66 -13.51 11.03 -9.90
C PHE A 66 -12.90 10.22 -11.06
N SER A 67 -12.69 8.92 -10.86
CA SER A 67 -11.86 8.09 -11.76
C SER A 67 -12.60 6.93 -12.42
N GLY A 68 -13.89 6.74 -12.13
CA GLY A 68 -14.66 5.60 -12.64
C GLY A 68 -14.19 4.24 -12.10
N THR A 69 -13.46 4.21 -10.98
CA THR A 69 -12.98 2.98 -10.36
C THR A 69 -14.08 2.29 -9.54
N ASN A 70 -13.88 1.02 -9.21
CA ASN A 70 -14.78 0.22 -8.37
C ASN A 70 -14.09 -0.22 -7.06
N TRP A 71 -13.31 0.68 -6.45
CA TRP A 71 -12.62 0.38 -5.19
C TRP A 71 -13.62 0.27 -4.04
N LYS A 72 -13.23 -0.44 -2.98
CA LYS A 72 -14.14 -0.81 -1.88
C LYS A 72 -13.73 -0.14 -0.57
N ALA A 73 -14.70 0.41 0.14
CA ALA A 73 -14.53 0.87 1.51
C ALA A 73 -14.98 -0.22 2.48
N VAL A 74 -14.28 -0.32 3.61
CA VAL A 74 -14.71 -1.13 4.76
C VAL A 74 -14.67 -0.25 6.00
N ALA A 75 -15.87 0.06 6.53
CA ALA A 75 -16.09 0.86 7.72
C ALA A 75 -15.90 0.04 9.01
N ARG A 76 -14.80 -0.71 9.10
CA ARG A 76 -14.45 -1.57 10.25
C ARG A 76 -12.95 -1.52 10.47
N LYS A 77 -12.54 -1.86 11.70
CA LYS A 77 -11.13 -2.07 12.03
C LYS A 77 -10.59 -3.26 11.26
N PHE A 78 -9.31 -3.19 10.90
CA PHE A 78 -8.57 -4.32 10.35
C PHE A 78 -8.08 -5.19 11.51
N GLU A 79 -8.98 -5.97 12.10
CA GLU A 79 -8.73 -6.83 13.24
C GLU A 79 -9.47 -8.17 13.07
N LYS A 80 -9.06 -9.20 13.81
CA LYS A 80 -9.82 -10.45 13.86
C LYS A 80 -11.11 -10.24 14.65
N ASP A 81 -12.15 -11.00 14.31
CA ASP A 81 -13.36 -11.01 15.12
C ASP A 81 -13.14 -11.69 16.49
N ASN A 82 -14.16 -11.65 17.35
CA ASN A 82 -14.12 -12.26 18.69
C ASN A 82 -13.89 -13.78 18.67
N ASN A 83 -14.12 -14.43 17.53
CA ASN A 83 -13.91 -15.85 17.31
C ASN A 83 -12.54 -16.14 16.65
N GLY A 84 -11.69 -15.13 16.50
CA GLY A 84 -10.37 -15.23 15.90
C GLY A 84 -10.40 -15.38 14.37
N LYS A 85 -11.56 -15.21 13.72
CA LYS A 85 -11.67 -15.30 12.27
C LYS A 85 -11.18 -14.02 11.62
N PHE A 86 -10.62 -14.19 10.43
CA PHE A 86 -10.24 -13.05 9.60
C PHE A 86 -11.47 -12.31 9.09
N PRO A 87 -11.36 -10.98 8.89
CA PRO A 87 -12.37 -10.23 8.19
C PRO A 87 -12.65 -10.78 6.79
N ASP A 88 -13.88 -10.63 6.33
CA ASP A 88 -14.24 -10.94 4.95
C ASP A 88 -13.40 -10.13 3.97
N ASN A 89 -12.92 -10.80 2.92
CA ASN A 89 -12.08 -10.18 1.89
C ASN A 89 -10.79 -9.54 2.44
N VAL A 90 -10.18 -10.11 3.48
CA VAL A 90 -8.89 -9.65 4.01
C VAL A 90 -7.73 -9.77 3.00
N GLY A 91 -7.82 -10.71 2.04
CA GLY A 91 -6.73 -11.05 1.14
C GLY A 91 -6.38 -9.97 0.12
N ALA A 92 -5.10 -9.60 0.07
CA ALA A 92 -4.48 -8.72 -0.91
C ALA A 92 -3.02 -9.11 -1.16
N SER A 93 -2.45 -8.70 -2.30
CA SER A 93 -1.02 -8.94 -2.60
C SER A 93 -0.09 -7.95 -1.89
N ILE A 94 -0.55 -6.71 -1.68
CA ILE A 94 0.19 -5.63 -1.04
C ILE A 94 -0.70 -5.04 0.06
N TYR A 95 -0.16 -4.91 1.26
CA TYR A 95 -0.80 -4.25 2.39
C TYR A 95 -0.09 -2.93 2.68
N ILE A 96 -0.88 -1.89 2.92
CA ILE A 96 -0.36 -0.56 3.25
C ILE A 96 -1.04 -0.11 4.53
N SER A 97 -0.28 0.10 5.61
CA SER A 97 -0.79 0.62 6.87
C SER A 97 -0.42 2.09 7.04
N CYS A 98 -1.36 2.88 7.57
CA CYS A 98 -1.19 4.28 7.94
C CYS A 98 -1.78 4.49 9.34
N VAL A 99 -1.40 3.61 10.28
CA VAL A 99 -1.97 3.56 11.64
C VAL A 99 -1.17 4.43 12.61
N ASP A 100 -1.86 4.94 13.62
CA ASP A 100 -1.31 5.84 14.65
C ASP A 100 -0.85 5.11 15.91
N SER A 101 -1.29 3.86 16.12
CA SER A 101 -0.96 3.08 17.30
C SER A 101 -0.04 1.89 17.01
N VAL A 102 0.88 1.66 17.95
CA VAL A 102 1.78 0.50 17.96
C VAL A 102 0.98 -0.80 18.07
N LYS A 103 -0.10 -0.80 18.87
CA LYS A 103 -1.00 -1.95 19.04
C LYS A 103 -1.60 -2.40 17.69
N ALA A 104 -2.16 -1.47 16.91
CA ALA A 104 -2.71 -1.79 15.59
C ALA A 104 -1.65 -2.36 14.64
N ARG A 105 -0.40 -1.88 14.68
CA ARG A 105 0.68 -2.46 13.88
C ARG A 105 0.98 -3.91 14.26
N PHE A 106 0.94 -4.25 15.56
CA PHE A 106 1.15 -5.62 16.00
C PHE A 106 0.00 -6.54 15.56
N GLU A 107 -1.25 -6.09 15.68
CA GLU A 107 -2.44 -6.83 15.22
C GLU A 107 -2.39 -7.08 13.71
N ILE A 108 -2.03 -6.07 12.90
CA ILE A 108 -1.80 -6.24 11.46
C ILE A 108 -0.71 -7.28 11.22
N ALA A 109 0.40 -7.22 11.96
CA ALA A 109 1.49 -8.18 11.81
C ALA A 109 1.05 -9.63 12.13
N ASP A 110 0.21 -9.86 13.14
CA ASP A 110 -0.35 -11.19 13.43
C ASP A 110 -1.17 -11.69 12.24
N ILE A 111 -2.11 -10.86 11.78
CA ILE A 111 -2.98 -11.19 10.66
C ILE A 111 -2.17 -11.55 9.41
N LEU A 112 -1.18 -10.73 9.06
CA LEU A 112 -0.34 -10.96 7.88
C LEU A 112 0.55 -12.18 8.02
N SER A 113 1.05 -12.48 9.23
CA SER A 113 1.87 -13.66 9.47
C SER A 113 1.06 -14.94 9.25
N GLU A 114 -0.19 -14.97 9.69
CA GLU A 114 -1.07 -16.13 9.50
C GLU A 114 -1.58 -16.26 8.07
N LEU A 115 -1.95 -15.14 7.43
CA LEU A 115 -2.33 -15.13 6.01
C LEU A 115 -1.18 -15.56 5.10
N GLY A 116 0.07 -15.27 5.49
CA GLY A 116 1.29 -15.70 4.79
C GLY A 116 1.44 -17.22 4.66
N ASN A 117 0.83 -17.98 5.56
CA ASN A 117 0.89 -19.45 5.62
C ASN A 117 -0.21 -20.14 4.79
N GLY A 118 -1.13 -19.37 4.20
CA GLY A 118 -2.24 -19.89 3.40
C GLY A 118 -1.84 -20.44 2.01
N ARG A 119 -2.82 -21.07 1.35
CA ARG A 119 -2.67 -21.63 -0.01
C ARG A 119 -2.30 -20.55 -1.04
N ALA A 120 -1.60 -20.97 -2.10
CA ALA A 120 -1.09 -20.08 -3.14
C ALA A 120 -2.21 -19.57 -4.10
N TYR A 121 -2.93 -18.54 -3.68
CA TYR A 121 -3.86 -17.78 -4.54
C TYR A 121 -3.27 -16.43 -4.96
N SER A 122 -3.88 -15.79 -5.96
CA SER A 122 -3.46 -14.48 -6.50
C SER A 122 -3.48 -13.36 -5.45
N ASN A 123 -4.34 -13.48 -4.43
CA ASN A 123 -4.46 -12.56 -3.30
C ASN A 123 -3.56 -12.92 -2.11
N ARG A 124 -2.54 -13.77 -2.32
CA ARG A 124 -1.59 -14.10 -1.25
C ARG A 124 -0.79 -12.85 -0.85
N PRO A 125 -0.70 -12.52 0.45
CA PRO A 125 0.17 -11.45 0.94
C PRO A 125 1.62 -11.61 0.45
N ARG A 126 2.19 -10.56 -0.12
CA ARG A 126 3.59 -10.50 -0.55
C ARG A 126 4.35 -9.37 0.11
N TYR A 127 3.78 -8.17 0.12
CA TYR A 127 4.44 -6.99 0.65
C TYR A 127 3.58 -6.31 1.71
N TRP A 128 4.26 -5.74 2.71
CA TRP A 128 3.65 -4.85 3.68
C TRP A 128 4.48 -3.56 3.79
N LEU A 129 3.83 -2.44 3.47
CA LEU A 129 4.35 -1.09 3.64
C LEU A 129 3.70 -0.46 4.87
N ASP A 130 4.49 -0.09 5.88
CA ASP A 130 3.99 0.65 7.04
C ASP A 130 4.44 2.11 6.97
N PHE A 131 3.48 3.02 6.90
CA PHE A 131 3.69 4.45 6.96
C PHE A 131 3.49 4.91 8.41
N GLY A 132 4.49 5.60 8.93
CA GLY A 132 4.43 6.26 10.22
C GLY A 132 4.87 7.71 10.11
N ASN A 133 4.39 8.55 11.03
CA ASN A 133 4.79 9.94 11.07
C ASN A 133 4.78 10.43 12.52
N SER A 134 5.88 11.07 12.94
CA SER A 134 5.94 11.87 14.16
C SER A 134 5.45 13.31 13.88
N LYS A 135 5.69 14.25 14.78
CA LYS A 135 5.38 15.67 14.54
C LYS A 135 6.23 16.27 13.40
N HIS A 136 7.49 15.85 13.27
CA HIS A 136 8.49 16.47 12.39
C HIS A 136 9.16 15.50 11.41
N THR A 137 8.94 14.20 11.56
CA THR A 137 9.53 13.16 10.72
C THR A 137 8.46 12.22 10.21
N GLY A 138 8.72 11.60 9.06
CA GLY A 138 7.91 10.52 8.51
C GLY A 138 8.82 9.35 8.14
N GLN A 139 8.26 8.15 8.18
CA GLN A 139 8.94 6.92 7.79
C GLN A 139 8.02 6.04 6.97
N VAL A 140 8.63 5.27 6.07
CA VAL A 140 7.96 4.20 5.33
C VAL A 140 8.84 2.98 5.43
N LEU A 141 8.29 1.88 5.94
CA LEU A 141 9.02 0.63 6.08
C LEU A 141 8.41 -0.41 5.14
N LEU A 142 9.25 -0.98 4.27
CA LEU A 142 8.87 -2.05 3.35
C LEU A 142 9.35 -3.40 3.89
N SER A 143 8.44 -4.36 3.98
CA SER A 143 8.73 -5.74 4.38
C SER A 143 8.12 -6.75 3.40
N THR A 144 8.67 -7.96 3.37
CA THR A 144 8.11 -9.09 2.63
C THR A 144 7.38 -10.04 3.57
N ILE A 145 6.23 -10.54 3.13
CA ILE A 145 5.45 -11.56 3.83
C ILE A 145 5.85 -12.92 3.26
N GLY A 146 6.82 -13.55 3.90
CA GLY A 146 7.48 -14.78 3.42
C GLY A 146 8.54 -14.52 2.34
N LYS A 147 9.08 -15.60 1.77
CA LYS A 147 10.10 -15.53 0.71
C LYS A 147 9.44 -15.29 -0.66
N ILE A 148 9.98 -14.33 -1.41
CA ILE A 148 9.54 -14.00 -2.76
C ILE A 148 10.65 -14.38 -3.75
N ARG A 149 10.33 -15.24 -4.72
CA ARG A 149 11.25 -15.57 -5.80
C ARG A 149 11.49 -14.32 -6.65
N GLN A 150 12.74 -13.85 -6.66
CA GLN A 150 13.17 -12.73 -7.48
C GLN A 150 13.54 -13.24 -8.89
N PRO A 151 13.38 -12.41 -9.94
CA PRO A 151 13.91 -12.72 -11.26
C PRO A 151 15.44 -12.75 -11.22
N ASN A 152 16.07 -13.56 -12.06
CA ASN A 152 17.53 -13.53 -12.18
C ASN A 152 17.95 -12.16 -12.73
N SER A 153 18.89 -11.52 -12.06
CA SER A 153 19.40 -10.20 -12.41
C SER A 153 20.92 -10.23 -12.39
N GLU A 154 21.54 -9.92 -13.52
CA GLU A 154 23.00 -9.77 -13.62
C GLU A 154 23.47 -8.42 -13.06
N LYS A 155 22.56 -7.44 -13.01
CA LYS A 155 22.88 -6.05 -12.65
C LYS A 155 22.76 -5.75 -11.15
N TYR A 156 21.90 -6.49 -10.45
CA TYR A 156 21.54 -6.21 -9.07
C TYR A 156 21.46 -7.50 -8.26
N GLU A 157 22.02 -7.48 -7.06
CA GLU A 157 21.83 -8.54 -6.08
C GLU A 157 20.38 -8.57 -5.62
N THR A 158 19.72 -9.72 -5.80
CA THR A 158 18.30 -9.86 -5.51
C THR A 158 18.07 -10.31 -4.08
N VAL A 159 17.21 -9.61 -3.36
CA VAL A 159 16.85 -9.95 -1.97
C VAL A 159 15.49 -10.66 -1.95
N ALA A 160 15.49 -11.93 -1.55
CA ALA A 160 14.27 -12.76 -1.52
C ALA A 160 13.36 -12.47 -0.32
N SER A 161 13.91 -11.90 0.76
CA SER A 161 13.17 -11.56 1.98
C SER A 161 13.71 -10.27 2.57
N LEU A 162 12.83 -9.29 2.76
CA LEU A 162 13.09 -8.09 3.54
C LEU A 162 12.77 -8.32 5.02
N PRO A 163 13.36 -7.54 5.94
CA PRO A 163 13.10 -7.68 7.37
C PRO A 163 11.62 -7.57 7.74
N TRP A 164 11.17 -8.42 8.67
CA TRP A 164 9.81 -8.41 9.17
C TRP A 164 9.60 -7.25 10.15
N LEU A 165 8.55 -6.46 9.91
CA LEU A 165 8.26 -5.23 10.66
C LEU A 165 8.07 -5.47 12.16
N ARG A 166 7.42 -6.57 12.58
CA ARG A 166 7.19 -6.89 14.00
C ARG A 166 8.48 -6.96 14.81
N MET A 167 9.54 -7.56 14.27
CA MET A 167 10.83 -7.69 14.98
C MET A 167 11.53 -6.35 15.15
N ASN A 168 11.26 -5.42 14.23
CA ASN A 168 11.91 -4.13 14.21
C ASN A 168 11.16 -3.06 15.01
N LEU A 169 9.85 -3.16 15.21
CA LEU A 169 9.09 -2.15 15.94
C LEU A 169 9.61 -1.90 17.37
N ALA A 170 10.03 -2.95 18.08
CA ALA A 170 10.62 -2.84 19.41
C ALA A 170 11.99 -2.14 19.39
N ASN A 171 12.78 -2.34 18.34
CA ASN A 171 14.10 -1.73 18.16
C ASN A 171 14.02 -0.30 17.58
N CYS A 172 13.02 -0.01 16.74
CA CYS A 172 12.78 1.30 16.12
C CYS A 172 12.33 2.37 17.13
N LEU A 173 11.73 1.99 18.25
CA LEU A 173 11.34 2.94 19.30
C LEU A 173 12.54 3.44 20.13
N ASN A 174 13.66 2.70 20.13
CA ASN A 174 14.84 2.95 20.98
C ASN A 174 16.12 3.33 20.23
N SER A 175 16.09 3.46 18.89
CA SER A 175 17.28 3.79 18.09
C SER A 175 17.03 5.01 17.20
N PRO A 176 17.83 6.09 17.32
CA PRO A 176 17.82 7.21 16.37
C PRO A 176 18.55 6.88 15.06
N LYS A 177 19.04 5.64 14.90
CA LYS A 177 19.71 5.18 13.69
C LYS A 177 18.82 4.16 12.97
N TRP A 178 18.80 4.29 11.65
CA TRP A 178 18.23 3.42 10.59
C TRP A 178 16.73 3.62 10.28
N MET A 179 16.27 3.81 9.04
CA MET A 179 16.88 3.89 7.71
C MET A 179 16.32 5.16 7.06
N THR A 180 16.99 6.30 7.21
CA THR A 180 16.89 7.32 6.17
C THR A 180 17.27 6.62 4.88
N ILE A 181 16.56 6.88 3.78
CA ILE A 181 17.11 6.63 2.45
C ILE A 181 18.30 7.59 2.28
N HIS A 182 19.41 7.36 2.99
CA HIS A 182 20.71 7.96 2.73
C HIS A 182 21.39 7.11 1.65
N ARG A 183 20.72 7.07 0.50
CA ARG A 183 21.26 6.85 -0.84
C ARG A 183 20.09 7.00 -1.78
N VAL A 184 19.76 8.26 -2.10
CA VAL A 184 19.60 8.55 -3.52
C VAL A 184 20.93 8.10 -4.12
N VAL A 185 20.97 6.89 -4.67
CA VAL A 185 22.08 6.51 -5.55
C VAL A 185 22.10 7.60 -6.60
N PRO A 186 23.17 8.42 -6.71
CA PRO A 186 23.21 9.43 -7.74
C PRO A 186 23.02 8.71 -9.07
N LEU A 187 21.96 9.05 -9.80
CA LEU A 187 21.86 8.63 -11.20
C LEU A 187 23.15 9.13 -11.86
N PRO A 188 23.94 8.26 -12.51
CA PRO A 188 25.17 8.70 -13.14
C PRO A 188 24.81 9.64 -14.31
N LYS A 189 25.10 10.93 -14.08
CA LYS A 189 25.21 12.06 -15.03
C LYS A 189 23.92 12.50 -15.78
N PRO A 190 23.83 13.80 -16.14
CA PRO A 190 22.59 14.38 -16.64
C PRO A 190 22.25 13.83 -18.03
N TRP A 191 20.96 13.53 -18.22
CA TRP A 191 20.36 13.22 -19.51
C TRP A 191 20.57 14.40 -20.47
N LYS A 192 21.67 14.40 -21.22
CA LYS A 192 21.78 15.22 -22.44
C LYS A 192 21.02 14.49 -23.55
N SER A 193 19.90 15.11 -23.93
CA SER A 193 19.29 15.08 -25.27
C SER A 193 19.41 13.78 -26.05
N ARG A 194 18.32 12.99 -26.08
CA ARG A 194 17.93 12.24 -27.27
C ARG A 194 16.44 11.88 -27.19
N THR A 195 15.71 12.43 -28.16
CA THR A 195 14.33 12.15 -28.58
C THR A 195 13.75 10.81 -28.12
N CYS A 196 12.58 10.88 -27.46
CA CYS A 196 11.72 9.77 -27.08
C CYS A 196 11.17 9.03 -28.31
N LEU A 197 11.97 8.20 -28.97
CA LEU A 197 11.51 7.31 -30.05
C LEU A 197 12.28 5.98 -30.00
N SER A 198 12.24 5.30 -28.84
CA SER A 198 12.47 3.84 -28.67
C SER A 198 12.77 3.55 -27.19
N ILE A 199 11.76 3.19 -26.41
CA ILE A 199 11.99 2.61 -25.08
C ILE A 199 12.11 1.09 -25.26
N PRO A 200 13.26 0.46 -24.94
CA PRO A 200 13.39 -0.99 -24.98
C PRO A 200 12.53 -1.64 -23.89
N HIS A 201 11.96 -2.79 -24.22
CA HIS A 201 10.97 -3.63 -23.53
C HIS A 201 11.19 -4.03 -22.04
N TRP A 202 12.10 -3.40 -21.28
CA TRP A 202 12.59 -3.92 -19.99
C TRP A 202 12.27 -3.09 -18.73
N CYS A 203 11.53 -1.97 -18.84
CA CYS A 203 10.91 -1.33 -17.68
C CYS A 203 9.52 -1.91 -17.38
N ARG A 204 9.44 -3.22 -17.14
CA ARG A 204 8.24 -3.88 -16.61
C ARG A 204 8.38 -4.00 -15.09
N TRP A 205 7.87 -3.02 -14.35
CA TRP A 205 7.49 -3.24 -12.97
C TRP A 205 6.46 -4.38 -12.98
N VAL A 206 6.84 -5.56 -12.48
CA VAL A 206 5.95 -6.71 -12.39
C VAL A 206 4.95 -6.47 -11.26
N VAL A 207 3.87 -5.74 -11.57
CA VAL A 207 2.57 -5.94 -10.93
C VAL A 207 1.86 -6.99 -11.77
N ARG A 208 1.93 -8.26 -11.37
CA ARG A 208 1.19 -9.34 -12.03
C ARG A 208 -0.26 -9.31 -11.51
N CYS A 209 -1.11 -8.46 -12.09
CA CYS A 209 -2.55 -8.55 -11.90
C CYS A 209 -3.08 -9.73 -12.73
N TYR A 210 -3.69 -10.72 -12.06
CA TYR A 210 -4.46 -11.76 -12.74
C TYR A 210 -5.90 -11.25 -12.94
N GLY A 211 -6.21 -10.79 -14.14
CA GLY A 211 -7.60 -10.60 -14.58
C GLY A 211 -8.05 -11.85 -15.34
N ALA A 212 -9.10 -12.52 -14.86
CA ALA A 212 -9.80 -13.50 -15.67
C ALA A 212 -10.56 -12.74 -16.77
N CYS A 213 -10.18 -12.99 -18.02
CA CYS A 213 -10.88 -12.50 -19.20
C CYS A 213 -12.06 -13.44 -19.44
N SER A 214 -13.29 -13.01 -19.13
CA SER A 214 -14.48 -13.67 -19.65
C SER A 214 -14.67 -13.22 -21.10
N VAL A 215 -14.29 -14.08 -22.03
CA VAL A 215 -14.71 -13.96 -23.42
C VAL A 215 -16.19 -14.30 -23.46
N THR A 216 -17.04 -13.36 -23.84
CA THR A 216 -18.40 -13.65 -24.29
C THR A 216 -18.47 -13.19 -25.74
N VAL A 217 -18.75 -14.16 -26.62
CA VAL A 217 -19.29 -13.93 -27.97
C VAL A 217 -20.79 -13.76 -27.83
#